data_AF-A0A933B3I4-F1
#
_entry.id   AF-A0A933B3I4-F1
#
_cell.length_a   1.000
_cell.length_b   1.000
_cell.length_c   1.000
_cell.angle_alpha   90.00
_cell.angle_beta   90.00
_cell.angle_gamma   90.00
#
_symmetry.space_group_name_H-M   'P 1'
#
loop_
_entity.id
_entity.type
_entity.pdbx_description
1 polymer ?
#
loop_
_entity_poly.entity_id
_entity_poly.type
_entity_poly.pdbx_seq_one_letter_code
_entity_poly.pdbx_strand_id
1 'polypeptide(L)'
;MISLCHLCDPQEFWLSLSLECFLDELARRGSWLGGGSVAALSAALSAALLEKLTVQPIERQRVRRIRRRCAALVTKDATVFAHVIRTLRGGSSQAFRRSLKAATAVQQDVLTHADAVITMCRKARRTVKPRFQSDLQCAQALAEAARYASKKLIGTNRAWLNDAARPAKTSKTLCAC
;
A
#
# COMPACT_ATOMS: atom_id res chain seq x y z
N MET A 1 12.00 30.05 12.89
CA MET A 1 12.73 28.93 12.26
C MET A 1 12.16 28.73 10.87
N ILE A 2 12.96 29.05 9.85
CA ILE A 2 12.52 29.13 8.46
C ILE A 2 12.42 27.73 7.85
N SER A 3 11.25 27.47 7.26
CA SER A 3 10.89 26.31 6.46
C SER A 3 11.87 26.11 5.30
N LEU A 4 12.49 24.93 5.24
CA LEU A 4 13.28 24.44 4.11
C LEU A 4 12.71 23.10 3.63
N CYS A 5 11.44 23.08 3.25
CA CYS A 5 10.79 21.90 2.64
C CYS A 5 10.40 22.09 1.16
N HIS A 6 11.08 22.96 0.42
CA HIS A 6 10.68 23.32 -0.95
C HIS A 6 11.64 22.96 -2.09
N LEU A 7 12.68 22.13 -1.87
CA LEU A 7 13.63 21.80 -2.94
C LEU A 7 14.12 20.34 -2.89
N CYS A 8 13.21 19.36 -2.87
CA CYS A 8 13.53 17.98 -3.22
C CYS A 8 12.36 17.35 -3.98
N ASP A 9 12.67 16.63 -5.05
CA ASP A 9 11.70 15.85 -5.82
C ASP A 9 10.89 14.95 -4.88
N PRO A 10 9.56 15.07 -4.79
CA PRO A 10 8.74 14.34 -3.83
C PRO A 10 8.75 12.83 -4.03
N GLN A 11 9.46 12.28 -5.03
CA GLN A 11 9.58 10.84 -5.25
C GLN A 11 10.78 10.18 -4.56
N GLU A 12 11.90 10.87 -4.30
CA GLU A 12 13.11 10.25 -3.72
C GLU A 12 13.24 10.37 -2.18
N PHE A 13 12.59 11.37 -1.57
CA PHE A 13 12.79 11.72 -0.15
C PHE A 13 12.17 10.74 0.88
N TRP A 14 11.24 9.86 0.48
CA TRP A 14 10.37 9.16 1.45
C TRP A 14 10.91 7.81 1.95
N LEU A 15 11.85 7.19 1.24
CA LEU A 15 12.54 6.00 1.76
C LEU A 15 13.53 6.34 2.90
N SER A 16 13.79 7.63 3.13
CA SER A 16 14.66 8.16 4.18
C SER A 16 13.94 8.73 5.39
N LEU A 17 12.61 8.65 5.47
CA LEU A 17 11.90 9.02 6.70
C LEU A 17 12.24 8.06 7.83
N SER A 18 12.39 8.63 9.03
CA SER A 18 12.39 7.82 10.23
C SER A 18 11.05 7.11 10.37
N LEU A 19 11.07 5.93 11.00
CA LEU A 19 9.85 5.21 11.34
C LEU A 19 8.91 6.08 12.19
N GLU A 20 9.47 6.90 13.08
CA GLU A 20 8.73 7.83 13.94
C GLU A 20 7.93 8.83 13.10
N CYS A 21 8.56 9.54 12.16
CA CYS A 21 7.86 10.48 11.30
C CYS A 21 6.80 9.80 10.41
N PHE A 22 7.04 8.57 9.97
CA PHE A 22 6.03 7.79 9.24
C PHE A 22 4.80 7.51 10.13
N LEU A 23 5.02 7.13 11.39
CA LEU A 23 3.94 6.84 12.33
C LEU A 23 3.16 8.10 12.71
N ASP A 24 3.86 9.22 12.95
CA ASP A 24 3.22 10.51 13.21
C ASP A 24 2.35 10.96 12.05
N GLU A 25 2.87 10.87 10.82
CA GLU A 25 2.12 11.23 9.62
C GLU A 25 0.96 10.27 9.38
N LEU A 26 1.07 8.98 9.69
CA LEU A 26 -0.04 8.02 9.63
C LEU A 26 -1.14 8.32 10.67
N ALA A 27 -0.75 8.72 11.88
CA ALA A 27 -1.67 9.06 12.97
C ALA A 27 -2.39 10.40 12.75
N ARG A 28 -1.81 11.30 11.95
CA ARG A 28 -2.35 12.63 11.70
C ARG A 28 -3.68 12.58 10.96
N ARG A 29 -4.71 13.25 11.49
CA ARG A 29 -6.00 13.39 10.81
C ARG A 29 -5.84 14.11 9.47
N GLY A 30 -6.46 13.56 8.42
CA GLY A 30 -6.36 14.11 7.06
C GLY A 30 -5.01 13.90 6.41
N SER A 31 -4.21 12.96 6.92
CA SER A 31 -3.01 12.49 6.25
C SER A 31 -3.33 11.88 4.88
N TRP A 32 -2.37 12.03 3.98
CA TRP A 32 -2.35 11.35 2.68
C TRP A 32 -1.89 9.89 2.83
N LEU A 33 -1.17 9.55 3.90
CA LEU A 33 -0.87 8.18 4.28
C LEU A 33 -2.10 7.54 4.92
N GLY A 34 -2.44 6.33 4.47
CA GLY A 34 -3.59 5.60 4.98
C GLY A 34 -3.41 4.09 4.94
N GLY A 35 -4.53 3.37 5.07
CA GLY A 35 -4.53 1.91 5.10
C GLY A 35 -3.91 1.26 3.85
N GLY A 36 -4.02 1.90 2.68
CA GLY A 36 -3.40 1.42 1.45
C GLY A 36 -1.87 1.48 1.50
N SER A 37 -1.33 2.55 2.07
CA SER A 37 0.10 2.76 2.27
C SER A 37 0.65 1.75 3.30
N VAL A 38 -0.11 1.48 4.37
CA VAL A 38 0.22 0.47 5.38
C VAL A 38 0.17 -0.95 4.80
N ALA A 39 -0.79 -1.26 3.91
CA ALA A 39 -0.83 -2.54 3.21
C ALA A 39 0.41 -2.75 2.34
N ALA A 40 0.82 -1.72 1.58
CA ALA A 40 2.04 -1.74 0.78
C ALA A 40 3.30 -1.91 1.63
N LEU A 41 3.40 -1.17 2.75
CA LEU A 41 4.51 -1.30 3.70
C LEU A 41 4.58 -2.70 4.32
N SER A 42 3.43 -3.27 4.71
CA SER A 42 3.35 -4.63 5.26
C SER A 42 3.86 -5.68 4.27
N ALA A 43 3.51 -5.53 2.99
CA ALA A 43 4.06 -6.39 1.94
C ALA A 43 5.58 -6.19 1.74
N ALA A 44 6.09 -4.96 1.87
CA ALA A 44 7.52 -4.67 1.78
C ALA A 44 8.31 -5.27 2.96
N LEU A 45 7.81 -5.14 4.19
CA LEU A 45 8.39 -5.73 5.40
C LEU A 45 8.40 -7.26 5.31
N SER A 46 7.29 -7.85 4.87
CA SER A 46 7.21 -9.29 4.61
C SER A 46 8.27 -9.76 3.61
N ALA A 47 8.41 -9.06 2.48
CA ALA A 47 9.45 -9.36 1.50
C ALA A 47 10.86 -9.16 2.07
N ALA A 48 11.09 -8.18 2.94
CA ALA A 48 12.39 -7.97 3.59
C ALA A 48 12.78 -9.15 4.50
N LEU A 49 11.84 -9.64 5.32
CA LEU A 49 12.04 -10.83 6.14
C LEU A 49 12.32 -12.05 5.27
N LEU A 50 11.54 -12.27 4.22
CA LEU A 50 11.79 -13.39 3.31
C LEU A 50 13.13 -13.25 2.56
N GLU A 51 13.54 -12.05 2.16
CA GLU A 51 14.84 -11.78 1.53
C GLU A 51 16.00 -12.19 2.44
N LYS A 52 15.91 -11.89 3.74
CA LYS A 52 16.87 -12.31 4.78
C LYS A 52 16.98 -13.83 4.88
N LEU A 53 15.86 -14.55 4.69
CA LEU A 53 15.80 -16.02 4.78
C LEU A 53 16.16 -16.75 3.49
N THR A 54 16.24 -16.04 2.36
CA THR A 54 16.45 -16.65 1.04
C THR A 54 17.93 -16.71 0.68
N VAL A 55 18.49 -17.92 0.66
CA VAL A 55 19.92 -18.15 0.35
C VAL A 55 20.20 -18.14 -1.15
N GLN A 56 19.30 -18.71 -1.96
CA GLN A 56 19.52 -18.84 -3.41
C GLN A 56 19.54 -17.44 -4.09
N PRO A 57 20.60 -17.07 -4.82
CA PRO A 57 20.77 -15.72 -5.34
C PRO A 57 19.62 -15.24 -6.25
N ILE A 58 19.13 -16.11 -7.14
CA ILE A 58 18.05 -15.78 -8.09
C ILE A 58 16.75 -15.46 -7.35
N GLU A 59 16.35 -16.33 -6.41
CA GLU A 59 15.14 -16.13 -5.61
C GLU A 59 15.29 -14.92 -4.69
N ARG A 60 16.46 -14.72 -4.08
CA ARG A 60 16.73 -13.54 -3.25
C ARG A 60 16.58 -12.25 -4.06
N GLN A 61 17.11 -12.21 -5.29
CA GLN A 61 16.96 -11.06 -6.18
C GLN A 61 15.49 -10.82 -6.57
N ARG A 62 14.71 -11.90 -6.76
CA ARG A 62 13.27 -11.81 -7.01
C ARG A 62 12.53 -11.21 -5.81
N VAL A 63 12.79 -11.68 -4.59
CA VAL A 63 12.19 -11.13 -3.37
C VAL A 63 12.59 -9.66 -3.19
N ARG A 64 13.86 -9.32 -3.42
CA ARG A 64 14.35 -7.94 -3.35
C ARG A 64 13.62 -7.00 -4.31
N ARG A 65 13.32 -7.46 -5.54
CA ARG A 65 12.51 -6.69 -6.50
C ARG A 65 11.08 -6.48 -5.98
N ILE A 66 10.46 -7.50 -5.40
CA ILE A 66 9.13 -7.36 -4.78
C ILE A 66 9.17 -6.33 -3.66
N ARG A 67 10.14 -6.42 -2.74
CA ARG A 67 10.30 -5.46 -1.65
C ARG A 67 10.39 -4.02 -2.16
N ARG A 68 11.25 -3.76 -3.14
CA ARG A 68 11.43 -2.41 -3.73
C ARG A 68 10.14 -1.91 -4.38
N ARG A 69 9.42 -2.77 -5.11
CA ARG A 69 8.13 -2.43 -5.71
C ARG A 69 7.09 -2.08 -4.64
N CYS A 70 6.94 -2.91 -3.61
CA CYS A 70 6.02 -2.64 -2.50
C CYS A 70 6.37 -1.34 -1.77
N ALA A 71 7.66 -1.06 -1.54
CA ALA A 71 8.10 0.19 -0.94
C ALA A 71 7.71 1.41 -1.79
N ALA A 72 7.89 1.33 -3.12
CA ALA A 72 7.43 2.39 -4.03
C ALA A 72 5.90 2.54 -4.07
N LEU A 73 5.15 1.45 -3.86
CA LEU A 73 3.69 1.48 -3.79
C LEU A 73 3.16 2.26 -2.57
N VAL A 74 3.95 2.39 -1.49
CA VAL A 74 3.57 3.22 -0.32
C VAL A 74 3.33 4.67 -0.75
N THR A 75 4.33 5.28 -1.39
CA THR A 75 4.26 6.66 -1.87
C THR A 75 3.24 6.82 -3.00
N LYS A 76 3.20 5.85 -3.92
CA LYS A 76 2.24 5.84 -5.04
C LYS A 76 0.80 5.83 -4.55
N ASP A 77 0.47 4.99 -3.57
CA ASP A 77 -0.87 4.91 -2.99
C ASP A 77 -1.30 6.25 -2.41
N ALA A 78 -0.45 6.83 -1.58
CA ALA A 78 -0.75 8.05 -0.88
C ALA A 78 -0.86 9.26 -1.84
N THR A 79 -0.04 9.31 -2.90
CA THR A 79 -0.13 10.31 -3.98
C THR A 79 -1.44 10.16 -4.77
N VAL A 80 -1.80 8.94 -5.14
CA VAL A 80 -3.02 8.66 -5.90
C VAL A 80 -4.26 8.93 -5.06
N PHE A 81 -4.23 8.61 -3.76
CA PHE A 81 -5.34 8.88 -2.86
C PHE A 81 -5.54 10.37 -2.60
N ALA A 82 -4.46 11.15 -2.45
CA ALA A 82 -4.55 12.60 -2.40
C ALA A 82 -5.25 13.18 -3.65
N HIS A 83 -5.03 12.58 -4.82
CA HIS A 83 -5.74 12.95 -6.04
C HIS A 83 -7.24 12.59 -5.99
N VAL A 84 -7.60 11.42 -5.43
CA VAL A 84 -9.02 11.03 -5.21
C VAL A 84 -9.74 12.06 -4.33
N ILE A 85 -9.12 12.49 -3.23
CA ILE A 85 -9.71 13.51 -2.34
C ILE A 85 -9.90 14.84 -3.07
N ARG A 86 -8.92 15.25 -3.89
CA ARG A 86 -9.01 16.48 -4.66
C ARG A 86 -10.13 16.44 -5.70
N THR A 87 -10.26 15.35 -6.44
CA THR A 87 -11.30 15.19 -7.49
C THR A 87 -12.70 15.05 -6.89
N LEU A 88 -12.81 14.43 -5.71
CA LEU A 88 -14.07 14.38 -4.96
C LEU A 88 -14.57 15.79 -4.59
N ARG A 89 -13.68 16.65 -4.09
CA ARG A 89 -14.02 18.04 -3.74
C ARG A 89 -14.31 18.92 -4.96
N GLY A 90 -13.66 18.65 -6.08
CA GLY A 90 -13.83 19.42 -7.32
C GLY A 90 -15.11 19.13 -8.10
N GLY A 91 -15.93 18.15 -7.69
CA GLY A 91 -17.25 17.87 -8.29
C GLY A 91 -17.25 17.19 -9.67
N SER A 92 -16.08 16.95 -10.27
CA SER A 92 -16.00 16.25 -11.57
C SER A 92 -16.13 14.73 -11.40
N SER A 93 -17.31 14.19 -11.69
CA SER A 93 -17.58 12.74 -11.63
C SER A 93 -16.61 11.94 -12.50
N GLN A 94 -16.27 12.43 -13.70
CA GLN A 94 -15.32 11.73 -14.58
C GLN A 94 -13.90 11.70 -13.99
N ALA A 95 -13.42 12.82 -13.45
CA ALA A 95 -12.10 12.89 -12.82
C ALA A 95 -12.05 11.99 -11.56
N PHE A 96 -13.10 12.01 -10.74
CA PHE A 96 -13.22 11.15 -9.57
C PHE A 96 -13.18 9.66 -9.92
N ARG A 97 -13.93 9.23 -10.95
CA ARG A 97 -13.90 7.84 -11.43
C ARG A 97 -12.53 7.44 -11.96
N ARG A 98 -11.82 8.33 -12.67
CA ARG A 98 -10.45 8.07 -13.14
C ARG A 98 -9.48 7.90 -11.97
N SER A 99 -9.54 8.80 -10.97
CA SER A 99 -8.69 8.70 -9.78
C SER A 99 -8.97 7.42 -8.96
N LEU A 100 -10.23 7.01 -8.83
CA LEU A 100 -10.58 5.76 -8.13
C LEU A 100 -10.09 4.51 -8.86
N LYS A 101 -10.13 4.50 -10.20
CA LYS A 101 -9.54 3.41 -10.98
C LYS A 101 -8.04 3.32 -10.74
N ALA A 102 -7.34 4.45 -10.70
CA ALA A 102 -5.91 4.50 -10.39
C ALA A 102 -5.63 3.98 -8.97
N ALA A 103 -6.41 4.40 -7.96
CA ALA A 103 -6.25 3.92 -6.58
C ALA A 103 -6.49 2.39 -6.49
N THR A 104 -7.48 1.89 -7.21
CA THR A 104 -7.77 0.46 -7.31
C THR A 104 -6.60 -0.31 -7.94
N ALA A 105 -5.98 0.23 -8.99
CA ALA A 105 -4.84 -0.40 -9.64
C ALA A 105 -3.63 -0.51 -8.70
N VAL A 106 -3.34 0.52 -7.90
CA VAL A 106 -2.28 0.47 -6.89
C VAL A 106 -2.51 -0.67 -5.90
N GLN A 107 -3.73 -0.81 -5.37
CA GLN A 107 -4.05 -1.88 -4.43
C GLN A 107 -4.03 -3.27 -5.08
N GLN A 108 -4.32 -3.37 -6.39
CA GLN A 108 -4.17 -4.62 -7.15
C GLN A 108 -2.69 -5.02 -7.29
N ASP A 109 -1.78 -4.07 -7.45
CA ASP A 109 -0.34 -4.32 -7.45
C ASP A 109 0.13 -4.82 -6.08
N VAL A 110 -0.32 -4.17 -4.98
CA VAL A 110 -0.01 -4.62 -3.60
C VAL A 110 -0.50 -6.04 -3.36
N LEU A 111 -1.76 -6.33 -3.71
CA LEU A 111 -2.35 -7.66 -3.59
C LEU A 111 -1.53 -8.72 -4.34
N THR A 112 -1.14 -8.43 -5.59
CA THR A 112 -0.35 -9.33 -6.43
C THR A 112 1.00 -9.66 -5.78
N HIS A 113 1.67 -8.63 -5.24
CA HIS A 113 2.95 -8.82 -4.56
C HIS A 113 2.80 -9.58 -3.23
N ALA A 114 1.76 -9.30 -2.45
CA ALA A 114 1.46 -10.02 -1.22
C ALA A 114 1.21 -11.52 -1.49
N ASP A 115 0.39 -11.87 -2.50
CA ASP A 115 0.13 -13.25 -2.89
C ASP A 115 1.41 -13.98 -3.36
N ALA A 116 2.29 -13.28 -4.06
CA ALA A 116 3.59 -13.81 -4.44
C ALA A 116 4.46 -14.14 -3.21
N VAL A 117 4.54 -13.23 -2.24
CA VAL A 117 5.32 -13.46 -1.01
C VAL A 117 4.74 -14.59 -0.16
N ILE A 118 3.42 -14.70 -0.03
CA ILE A 118 2.76 -15.83 0.65
C ILE A 118 3.17 -17.15 0.00
N THR A 119 3.11 -17.21 -1.33
CA THR A 119 3.50 -18.41 -2.09
C THR A 119 4.95 -18.78 -1.85
N MET A 120 5.85 -17.79 -1.82
CA MET A 120 7.27 -18.02 -1.57
C MET A 120 7.54 -18.43 -0.11
N CYS A 121 6.84 -17.86 0.87
CA CYS A 121 6.94 -18.27 2.28
C CYS A 121 6.53 -19.74 2.47
N ARG A 122 5.45 -20.17 1.82
CA ARG A 122 4.99 -21.57 1.86
C ARG A 122 6.03 -22.53 1.30
N LYS A 123 6.69 -22.16 0.19
CA LYS A 123 7.79 -22.95 -0.39
C LYS A 123 9.01 -23.00 0.52
N ALA A 124 9.38 -21.86 1.11
CA ALA A 124 10.53 -21.73 2.00
C ALA A 124 10.39 -22.50 3.32
N ARG A 125 9.16 -22.83 3.74
CA ARG A 125 8.87 -23.54 5.01
C ARG A 125 9.68 -24.82 5.19
N ARG A 126 9.95 -25.56 4.09
CA ARG A 126 10.69 -26.83 4.12
C ARG A 126 12.21 -26.66 4.13
N THR A 127 12.72 -25.49 3.73
CA THR A 127 14.15 -25.25 3.53
C THR A 127 14.76 -24.30 4.55
N VAL A 128 13.93 -23.46 5.19
CA VAL A 128 14.35 -22.55 6.25
C VAL A 128 14.69 -23.33 7.52
N LYS A 129 15.89 -23.07 8.09
CA LYS A 129 16.36 -23.70 9.32
C LYS A 129 15.39 -23.43 10.49
N PRO A 130 15.21 -24.38 11.43
CA PRO A 130 14.28 -24.23 12.55
C PRO A 130 14.39 -22.91 13.33
N ARG A 131 15.62 -22.44 13.60
CA ARG A 131 15.89 -21.18 14.31
C ARG A 131 15.38 -19.91 13.62
N PHE A 132 14.96 -20.00 12.36
CA PHE A 132 14.45 -18.88 11.57
C PHE A 132 12.96 -19.04 11.21
N GLN A 133 12.28 -20.03 11.77
CA GLN A 133 10.85 -20.28 11.47
C GLN A 133 9.95 -19.14 11.99
N SER A 134 10.31 -18.49 13.08
CA SER A 134 9.59 -17.31 13.60
C SER A 134 9.61 -16.14 12.59
N ASP A 135 10.78 -15.82 12.03
CA ASP A 135 10.92 -14.80 10.98
C ASP A 135 10.06 -15.15 9.74
N LEU A 136 10.01 -16.43 9.36
CA LEU A 136 9.21 -16.90 8.23
C LEU A 136 7.70 -16.78 8.50
N GLN A 137 7.26 -17.13 9.71
CA GLN A 137 5.87 -17.00 10.14
C GLN A 137 5.45 -15.53 10.17
N CYS A 138 6.30 -14.65 10.70
CA CYS A 138 6.09 -13.21 10.70
C CYS A 138 5.97 -12.66 9.26
N ALA A 139 6.88 -13.07 8.37
CA ALA A 139 6.80 -12.71 6.96
C ALA A 139 5.46 -13.13 6.35
N GLN A 140 5.03 -14.38 6.54
CA GLN A 140 3.76 -14.85 6.01
C GLN A 140 2.56 -14.06 6.55
N ALA A 141 2.52 -13.82 7.87
CA ALA A 141 1.42 -13.08 8.52
C ALA A 141 1.31 -11.63 7.99
N LEU A 142 2.44 -10.93 7.81
CA LEU A 142 2.46 -9.58 7.25
C LEU A 142 1.95 -9.54 5.79
N ALA A 143 2.31 -10.54 4.97
CA ALA A 143 1.78 -10.63 3.61
C ALA A 143 0.28 -10.96 3.59
N GLU A 144 -0.21 -11.81 4.52
CA GLU A 144 -1.64 -12.10 4.66
C GLU A 144 -2.43 -10.87 5.09
N ALA A 145 -1.90 -10.06 6.01
CA ALA A 145 -2.48 -8.77 6.40
C ALA A 145 -2.53 -7.79 5.21
N ALA A 146 -1.43 -7.66 4.47
CA ALA A 146 -1.37 -6.81 3.27
C ALA A 146 -2.39 -7.24 2.20
N ARG A 147 -2.50 -8.54 1.95
CA ARG A 147 -3.47 -9.15 1.03
C ARG A 147 -4.90 -8.86 1.47
N TYR A 148 -5.21 -9.05 2.75
CA TYR A 148 -6.54 -8.79 3.31
C TYR A 148 -6.93 -7.32 3.15
N ALA A 149 -6.06 -6.41 3.60
CA ALA A 149 -6.29 -4.97 3.51
C ALA A 149 -6.50 -4.53 2.05
N SER A 150 -5.63 -4.96 1.14
CA SER A 150 -5.73 -4.62 -0.29
C SER A 150 -7.06 -5.08 -0.90
N LYS A 151 -7.51 -6.30 -0.59
CA LYS A 151 -8.82 -6.81 -1.04
C LYS A 151 -9.98 -5.95 -0.55
N LYS A 152 -9.95 -5.53 0.73
CA LYS A 152 -10.98 -4.66 1.29
C LYS A 152 -11.00 -3.29 0.60
N LEU A 153 -9.83 -2.67 0.41
CA LEU A 153 -9.72 -1.37 -0.26
C LEU A 153 -10.13 -1.42 -1.73
N ILE A 154 -9.77 -2.47 -2.47
CA ILE A 154 -10.27 -2.72 -3.83
C ILE A 154 -11.80 -2.81 -3.83
N GLY A 155 -12.38 -3.55 -2.87
CA GLY A 155 -13.83 -3.66 -2.70
C GLY A 155 -14.50 -2.32 -2.46
N THR A 156 -13.95 -1.51 -1.55
CA THR A 156 -14.44 -0.16 -1.25
C THR A 156 -14.38 0.75 -2.48
N ASN A 157 -13.25 0.78 -3.20
CA ASN A 157 -13.11 1.61 -4.40
C ASN A 157 -14.09 1.20 -5.50
N ARG A 158 -14.33 -0.11 -5.67
CA ARG A 158 -15.33 -0.64 -6.62
C ARG A 158 -16.76 -0.26 -6.24
N ALA A 159 -17.10 -0.29 -4.95
CA ALA A 159 -18.40 0.16 -4.47
C ALA A 159 -18.63 1.64 -4.84
N TRP A 160 -17.66 2.51 -4.56
CA TRP A 160 -17.73 3.93 -4.94
C TRP A 160 -17.83 4.15 -6.46
N LEU A 161 -17.13 3.35 -7.26
CA LEU A 161 -17.24 3.42 -8.72
C LEU A 161 -18.64 3.05 -9.23
N ASN A 162 -19.31 2.09 -8.59
CA ASN A 162 -20.67 1.68 -8.93
C ASN A 162 -21.70 2.75 -8.52
N ASP A 163 -21.51 3.36 -7.35
CA ASP A 163 -22.38 4.44 -6.87
C ASP A 163 -22.22 5.70 -7.74
N ALA A 164 -20.98 6.07 -8.12
CA ALA A 164 -20.71 7.18 -9.02
C ALA A 164 -21.22 6.95 -10.47
N ALA A 165 -21.58 5.72 -10.83
CA ALA A 165 -22.18 5.39 -12.12
C ALA A 165 -23.71 5.50 -12.11
N ARG A 166 -24.35 5.61 -10.94
CA ARG A 166 -25.79 5.85 -10.84
C ARG A 166 -26.07 7.35 -11.07
N PRO A 167 -27.08 7.72 -11.88
CA PRO A 167 -27.52 9.11 -11.95
C PRO A 167 -27.94 9.57 -10.55
N ALA A 168 -27.50 10.76 -10.16
CA ALA A 168 -27.72 11.31 -8.83
C ALA A 168 -29.22 11.41 -8.52
N LYS A 169 -29.77 10.39 -7.83
CA LYS A 169 -30.96 10.64 -7.02
C LYS A 169 -30.51 11.50 -5.87
N THR A 170 -31.07 12.70 -5.80
CA THR A 170 -30.96 13.67 -4.71
C THR A 170 -30.91 12.98 -3.35
N SER A 171 -29.70 12.82 -2.82
CA SER A 171 -29.49 12.46 -1.43
C SER A 171 -28.54 13.49 -0.83
N LYS A 172 -29.15 14.55 -0.32
CA LYS A 172 -28.59 15.26 0.83
C LYS A 172 -28.38 14.19 1.89
N THR A 173 -27.13 13.90 2.24
CA THR A 173 -26.61 13.60 3.59
C THR A 173 -25.31 12.81 3.43
N LEU A 174 -24.18 13.51 3.34
CA LEU A 174 -22.88 12.97 3.74
C LEU A 174 -22.00 14.14 4.23
N CYS A 175 -22.44 14.71 5.37
CA CYS A 175 -21.60 15.47 6.29
C CYS A 175 -21.94 14.97 7.70
N ALA A 176 -21.16 14.01 8.19
CA ALA A 176 -20.89 13.79 9.61
C ALA A 176 -19.92 12.61 9.74
N CYS A 177 -18.67 12.95 10.09
CA CYS A 177 -17.73 12.27 11.00
C CYS A 177 -16.27 12.56 10.61
#